data_AF-A0A4S2FXZ0-F1
#
_entry.id   AF-A0A4S2FXZ0-F1
#
_cell.length_a   1.000
_cell.length_b   1.000
_cell.length_c   1.000
_cell.angle_alpha   90.00
_cell.angle_beta   90.00
_cell.angle_gamma   90.00
#
_symmetry.space_group_name_H-M   'P 1'
#
loop_
_entity.id
_entity.type
_entity.pdbx_description
1 polymer ?
#
loop_
_entity_poly.entity_id
_entity_poly.type
_entity_poly.pdbx_seq_one_letter_code
_entity_poly.pdbx_strand_id
1 'polypeptide(L)'
;MKKKLIAVLTVKCKSFGLTPKAIEALAELGAADLKDDATDEDIAAKADSLVPYAKAMQGEITRKTRKSSTEPSDDEGNGEETTGTGQEVEPAWAKKFNERLDALESENQKLKAEKAATERAAQIAAAAKKHGIPDFMAKRLHIADDADIETEVAAFKQELVNNSLVPKGQAHESGKDDTADKEAAKAWANSLPDNNMV
;
A
#
# COMPACT_ATOMS: atom_id res chain seq x y z
N MET A 1 -22.46 5.23 -18.74
CA MET A 1 -21.35 5.88 -18.02
C MET A 1 -20.65 6.99 -18.82
N LYS A 2 -20.12 6.71 -20.01
CA LYS A 2 -19.43 7.70 -20.88
C LYS A 2 -20.18 9.03 -21.08
N LYS A 3 -21.48 9.00 -21.43
CA LYS A 3 -22.27 10.22 -21.65
C LYS A 3 -22.37 11.12 -20.40
N LYS A 4 -22.50 10.51 -19.21
CA LYS A 4 -22.51 11.24 -17.93
C LYS A 4 -21.14 11.85 -17.64
N LEU A 5 -20.06 11.09 -17.86
CA LEU A 5 -18.69 11.57 -17.69
C LEU A 5 -18.37 12.75 -18.64
N ILE A 6 -18.79 12.69 -19.91
CA ILE A 6 -18.66 13.79 -20.87
C ILE A 6 -19.38 15.04 -20.36
N ALA A 7 -20.62 14.90 -19.86
CA ALA A 7 -21.37 16.05 -19.34
C ALA A 7 -20.66 16.71 -18.15
N VAL A 8 -20.19 15.91 -17.19
CA VAL A 8 -19.44 16.41 -16.02
C VAL A 8 -18.11 17.06 -16.44
N LEU A 9 -17.36 16.43 -17.35
CA LEU A 9 -16.10 16.97 -17.87
C LEU A 9 -16.32 18.26 -18.66
N THR A 10 -17.41 18.37 -19.42
CA THR A 10 -17.73 19.59 -20.18
C THR A 10 -17.95 20.77 -19.24
N VAL A 11 -18.64 20.56 -18.11
CA VAL A 11 -18.84 21.60 -17.10
C VAL A 11 -17.51 21.95 -16.43
N LYS A 12 -16.74 20.96 -15.98
CA LYS A 12 -15.47 21.17 -15.26
C LYS A 12 -14.37 21.78 -16.15
N CYS A 13 -14.34 21.43 -17.43
CA CYS A 13 -13.30 21.86 -18.37
C CYS A 13 -13.73 23.05 -19.24
N LYS A 14 -14.90 23.65 -19.00
CA LYS A 14 -15.43 24.78 -19.78
C LYS A 14 -14.46 25.97 -19.85
N SER A 15 -13.76 26.25 -18.76
CA SER A 15 -12.80 27.36 -18.65
C SER A 15 -11.47 27.12 -19.39
N PHE A 16 -11.18 25.87 -19.76
CA PHE A 16 -9.93 25.49 -20.40
C PHE A 16 -9.97 25.61 -21.93
N GLY A 17 -11.14 25.86 -22.52
CA GLY A 17 -11.29 26.07 -23.96
C GLY A 17 -10.99 24.82 -24.82
N LEU A 18 -11.14 23.62 -24.25
CA LEU A 18 -10.96 22.38 -24.98
C LEU A 18 -12.05 22.20 -26.04
N THR A 19 -11.68 21.62 -27.18
CA THR A 19 -12.65 21.24 -28.20
C THR A 19 -13.54 20.10 -27.71
N PRO A 20 -14.79 19.98 -28.19
CA PRO A 20 -15.68 18.87 -27.82
C PRO A 20 -15.04 17.49 -28.06
N LYS A 21 -14.26 17.35 -29.14
CA LYS A 21 -13.53 16.13 -29.48
C LYS A 21 -12.43 15.77 -28.47
N ALA A 22 -11.75 16.76 -27.91
CA ALA A 22 -10.77 16.55 -26.85
C ALA A 22 -11.42 16.09 -25.54
N ILE A 23 -12.57 16.65 -25.21
CA ILE A 23 -13.35 16.25 -24.03
C ILE A 23 -13.88 14.82 -24.21
N GLU A 24 -14.34 14.47 -25.42
CA GLU A 24 -14.78 13.12 -25.74
C GLU A 24 -13.66 12.09 -25.63
N ALA A 25 -12.47 12.39 -26.15
CA ALA A 25 -11.30 11.50 -26.03
C ALA A 25 -10.84 11.31 -24.57
N LEU A 26 -10.83 12.38 -23.77
CA LEU A 26 -10.54 12.29 -22.33
C LEU A 26 -11.59 11.46 -21.60
N ALA A 27 -12.86 11.60 -21.97
CA ALA A 27 -13.95 10.82 -21.40
C ALA A 27 -13.91 9.35 -21.85
N GLU A 28 -13.45 9.03 -23.05
CA GLU A 28 -13.21 7.64 -23.48
C GLU A 28 -12.13 6.97 -22.65
N LEU A 29 -11.00 7.65 -22.46
CA LEU A 29 -9.91 7.16 -21.63
C LEU A 29 -10.36 6.96 -20.18
N GLY A 30 -11.12 7.92 -19.64
CA GLY A 30 -11.65 7.83 -18.28
C GLY A 30 -12.73 6.77 -18.10
N ALA A 31 -13.54 6.53 -19.12
CA ALA A 31 -14.63 5.55 -19.08
C ALA A 31 -14.14 4.11 -19.19
N ALA A 32 -12.93 3.86 -19.72
CA ALA A 32 -12.34 2.52 -19.80
C ALA A 32 -12.11 1.90 -18.41
N ASP A 33 -11.83 2.73 -17.40
CA ASP A 33 -11.60 2.28 -16.01
C ASP A 33 -12.88 2.29 -15.13
N LEU A 34 -14.00 2.76 -15.66
CA LEU A 34 -15.27 2.83 -14.93
C LEU A 34 -16.05 1.52 -15.11
N LYS A 35 -16.29 0.81 -14.01
CA LYS A 35 -17.18 -0.36 -14.00
C LYS A 35 -18.63 0.04 -14.32
N ASP A 36 -19.41 -0.90 -14.84
CA ASP A 36 -20.81 -0.68 -15.22
C ASP A 36 -21.73 -0.34 -14.04
N ASP A 37 -21.32 -0.64 -12.80
CA ASP A 37 -22.01 -0.34 -11.54
C ASP A 37 -21.55 0.97 -10.86
N ALA A 38 -20.67 1.75 -11.50
CA ALA A 38 -20.14 2.97 -10.89
C ALA A 38 -21.24 4.01 -10.60
N THR A 39 -21.11 4.66 -9.45
CA THR A 39 -22.06 5.67 -8.95
C THR A 39 -21.81 7.03 -9.59
N ASP A 40 -22.74 7.98 -9.38
CA ASP A 40 -22.55 9.36 -9.85
C ASP A 40 -21.37 10.05 -9.11
N GLU A 41 -21.06 9.65 -7.85
CA GLU A 41 -19.84 10.06 -7.16
C GLU A 41 -18.56 9.55 -7.83
N ASP A 42 -18.53 8.27 -8.25
CA ASP A 42 -17.38 7.68 -8.94
C ASP A 42 -17.09 8.35 -10.28
N ILE A 43 -18.15 8.70 -11.02
CA ILE A 43 -18.04 9.47 -12.27
C ILE A 43 -17.47 10.86 -11.99
N ALA A 44 -17.91 11.52 -10.91
CA ALA A 44 -17.44 12.84 -10.54
C ALA A 44 -15.95 12.82 -10.14
N ALA A 45 -15.54 11.84 -9.34
CA ALA A 45 -14.16 11.63 -8.93
C ALA A 45 -13.24 11.32 -10.12
N LYS A 46 -13.69 10.47 -11.05
CA LYS A 46 -12.94 10.22 -12.29
C LYS A 46 -12.84 11.49 -13.14
N ALA A 47 -13.90 12.28 -13.23
CA ALA A 47 -13.84 13.58 -13.91
C ALA A 47 -12.82 14.53 -13.27
N ASP A 48 -12.75 14.58 -11.93
CA ASP A 48 -11.76 15.38 -11.21
C ASP A 48 -10.33 14.93 -11.49
N SER A 49 -10.09 13.62 -11.59
CA SER A 49 -8.77 13.09 -11.95
C SER A 49 -8.31 13.51 -13.36
N LEU A 50 -9.25 13.83 -14.25
CA LEU A 50 -8.98 14.19 -15.65
C LEU A 50 -8.81 15.72 -15.85
N VAL A 51 -9.23 16.55 -14.89
CA VAL A 51 -9.10 18.01 -14.94
C VAL A 51 -7.64 18.47 -15.10
N PRO A 52 -6.63 17.91 -14.39
CA PRO A 52 -5.23 18.27 -14.59
C PRO A 52 -4.72 18.02 -16.02
N TYR A 53 -5.15 16.92 -16.64
CA TYR A 53 -4.79 16.60 -18.03
C TYR A 53 -5.43 17.60 -19.00
N ALA A 54 -6.69 17.97 -18.78
CA ALA A 54 -7.34 19.03 -19.55
C ALA A 54 -6.61 20.38 -19.39
N LYS A 55 -6.15 20.72 -18.17
CA LYS A 55 -5.35 21.93 -17.93
C LYS A 55 -4.00 21.92 -18.63
N ALA A 56 -3.33 20.76 -18.71
CA ALA A 56 -2.09 20.61 -19.47
C ALA A 56 -2.32 20.84 -20.98
N MET A 57 -3.44 20.35 -21.53
CA MET A 57 -3.83 20.61 -22.91
C MET A 57 -4.08 22.10 -23.20
N GLN A 58 -4.62 22.85 -22.25
CA GLN A 58 -4.71 24.31 -22.37
C GLN A 58 -3.31 24.97 -22.42
N GLY A 59 -2.36 24.48 -21.64
CA GLY A 59 -0.97 24.94 -21.65
C GLY A 59 -0.31 24.76 -23.02
N GLU A 60 -0.52 23.62 -23.66
CA GLU A 60 -0.11 23.31 -25.03
C GLU A 60 -0.74 24.28 -26.05
N ILE A 61 -2.05 24.53 -25.95
CA ILE A 61 -2.78 25.45 -26.84
C ILE A 61 -2.23 26.87 -26.68
N THR A 62 -2.04 27.35 -25.45
CA THR A 62 -1.51 28.69 -25.16
C THR A 62 -0.05 28.86 -25.62
N ARG A 63 0.75 27.78 -25.55
CA ARG A 63 2.13 27.79 -26.05
C ARG A 63 2.20 27.86 -27.57
N LYS A 64 1.33 27.11 -28.26
CA LYS A 64 1.28 27.07 -29.74
C LYS A 64 0.75 28.39 -30.33
N THR A 65 -0.24 29.03 -29.71
CA THR A 65 -0.76 30.33 -30.16
C THR A 65 0.19 31.50 -29.88
N ARG A 66 0.99 31.45 -28.80
CA ARG A 66 2.05 32.46 -28.58
C ARG A 66 3.20 32.34 -29.57
N LYS A 67 3.58 31.11 -29.98
CA LYS A 67 4.69 30.89 -30.91
C LYS A 67 4.36 31.29 -32.37
N SER A 68 3.08 31.45 -32.72
CA SER A 68 2.67 31.99 -34.03
C SER A 68 2.45 33.51 -34.04
N SER A 69 2.65 34.21 -32.92
CA SER A 69 2.44 35.67 -32.80
C SER A 69 3.74 36.47 -32.69
N THR A 70 4.90 35.85 -32.80
CA THR A 70 6.19 36.54 -32.83
C THR A 70 6.70 36.56 -34.26
N GLU A 71 6.45 37.67 -34.96
CA GLU A 71 7.25 38.06 -36.13
C GLU A 71 8.74 38.08 -35.75
N PRO A 72 9.65 37.61 -36.61
CA PRO A 72 11.08 37.68 -36.35
C PRO A 72 11.53 39.14 -36.49
N SER A 73 11.89 39.78 -35.38
CA SER A 73 12.67 41.02 -35.45
C SER A 73 14.13 40.64 -35.64
N ASP A 74 14.65 40.91 -36.83
CA ASP A 74 16.08 40.99 -37.12
C ASP A 74 16.72 42.04 -36.20
N ASP A 75 17.59 41.60 -35.28
CA ASP A 75 18.59 42.46 -34.65
C ASP A 75 19.90 41.67 -34.59
N GLU A 76 20.79 41.99 -35.53
CA GLU A 76 22.17 41.53 -35.55
C GLU A 76 22.91 42.11 -34.33
N GLY A 77 23.12 41.27 -33.32
CA GLY A 77 23.94 41.56 -32.15
C GLY A 77 25.04 40.52 -31.96
N ASN A 78 26.13 40.71 -32.72
CA ASN A 78 27.46 40.13 -32.58
C ASN A 78 27.85 39.63 -31.16
N GLY A 79 28.38 38.40 -31.05
CA GLY A 79 29.25 38.03 -29.94
C GLY A 79 29.29 36.57 -29.53
N GLU A 80 30.19 35.83 -30.18
CA GLU A 80 30.98 34.74 -29.58
C GLU A 80 30.36 33.34 -29.50
N GLU A 81 30.65 32.61 -30.57
CA GLU A 81 30.77 31.15 -30.63
C GLU A 81 31.67 30.65 -29.50
N THR A 82 31.08 30.19 -28.39
CA THR A 82 31.77 29.32 -27.45
C THR A 82 31.39 27.88 -27.76
N THR A 83 32.34 27.20 -28.39
CA THR A 83 32.40 25.76 -28.49
C THR A 83 32.53 25.18 -27.08
N GLY A 84 31.40 24.74 -26.51
CA GLY A 84 31.34 24.18 -25.16
C GLY A 84 30.38 23.00 -25.10
N THR A 85 30.93 21.80 -25.32
CA THR A 85 30.50 20.48 -24.80
C THR A 85 29.01 20.29 -24.50
N GLY A 86 28.38 19.36 -25.23
CA GLY A 86 27.02 18.89 -24.99
C GLY A 86 26.78 18.53 -23.51
N GLN A 87 25.97 19.34 -22.85
CA GLN A 87 25.27 18.96 -21.65
C GLN A 87 23.85 19.51 -21.78
N GLU A 88 22.93 18.61 -22.08
CA GLU A 88 21.49 18.85 -22.03
C GLU A 88 21.16 19.25 -20.58
N VAL A 89 21.09 20.56 -20.31
CA VAL A 89 20.75 21.06 -18.98
C VAL A 89 19.28 20.77 -18.76
N GLU A 90 18.98 19.65 -18.11
CA GLU A 90 17.62 19.33 -17.66
C GLU A 90 17.03 20.55 -16.94
N PRO A 91 15.83 21.01 -17.34
CA PRO A 91 15.22 22.17 -16.73
C PRO A 91 14.98 21.93 -15.24
N ALA A 92 15.14 22.96 -14.40
CA ALA A 92 15.11 22.82 -12.94
C ALA A 92 13.82 22.16 -12.39
N TRP A 93 12.69 22.28 -13.11
CA TRP A 93 11.44 21.59 -12.76
C TRP A 93 11.51 20.08 -12.98
N ALA A 94 12.27 19.60 -13.98
CA ALA A 94 12.45 18.17 -14.24
C ALA A 94 13.29 17.53 -13.14
N LYS A 95 14.35 18.21 -12.66
CA LYS A 95 15.12 17.76 -11.49
C LYS A 95 14.23 17.61 -10.24
N LYS A 96 13.42 18.61 -9.92
CA LYS A 96 12.50 18.56 -8.78
C LYS A 96 11.41 17.49 -8.93
N PHE A 97 11.01 17.21 -10.17
CA PHE A 97 10.04 16.17 -10.47
C PHE A 97 10.65 14.77 -10.33
N ASN A 98 11.85 14.55 -10.86
CA ASN A 98 12.60 13.29 -10.71
C ASN A 98 12.91 13.00 -9.24
N GLU A 99 13.38 13.99 -8.47
CA GLU A 99 13.59 13.87 -7.01
C GLU A 99 12.33 13.39 -6.28
N ARG A 100 11.16 13.91 -6.68
CA ARG A 100 9.87 13.52 -6.08
C ARG A 100 9.42 12.13 -6.54
N LEU A 101 9.69 11.76 -7.80
CA LEU A 101 9.41 10.42 -8.30
C LEU A 101 10.27 9.38 -7.58
N ASP A 102 11.57 9.62 -7.45
CA ASP A 102 12.49 8.72 -6.74
C ASP A 102 12.08 8.53 -5.28
N ALA A 103 11.68 9.62 -4.61
CA ALA A 103 11.18 9.56 -3.24
C ALA A 103 9.91 8.72 -3.12
N LEU A 104 8.95 8.90 -4.04
CA LEU A 104 7.70 8.14 -4.07
C LEU A 104 7.91 6.67 -4.44
N GLU A 105 8.87 6.36 -5.31
CA GLU A 105 9.22 4.99 -5.67
C GLU A 105 9.87 4.27 -4.50
N SER A 106 10.81 4.93 -3.81
CA SER A 106 11.44 4.44 -2.59
C SER A 106 10.40 4.18 -1.49
N GLU A 107 9.47 5.11 -1.28
CA GLU A 107 8.39 4.94 -0.31
C GLU A 107 7.46 3.77 -0.68
N ASN A 108 7.13 3.61 -1.97
CA ASN A 108 6.33 2.47 -2.44
C ASN A 108 7.04 1.13 -2.22
N GLN A 109 8.34 1.05 -2.51
CA GLN A 109 9.13 -0.16 -2.28
C GLN A 109 9.18 -0.49 -0.78
N LYS A 110 9.40 0.51 0.08
CA LYS A 110 9.36 0.34 1.53
C LYS A 110 8.00 -0.14 2.03
N LEU A 111 6.91 0.48 1.58
CA LEU A 111 5.55 0.08 1.97
C LEU A 111 5.21 -1.33 1.50
N LYS A 112 5.66 -1.74 0.30
CA LYS A 112 5.49 -3.12 -0.17
C LYS A 112 6.26 -4.11 0.71
N ALA A 113 7.51 -3.79 1.07
CA ALA A 113 8.29 -4.62 1.98
C ALA A 113 7.65 -4.72 3.37
N GLU A 114 7.16 -3.61 3.92
CA GLU A 114 6.49 -3.58 5.23
C GLU A 114 5.18 -4.36 5.23
N LYS A 115 4.39 -4.27 4.16
CA LYS A 115 3.18 -5.10 3.99
C LYS A 115 3.52 -6.59 3.91
N ALA A 116 4.55 -6.96 3.14
CA ALA A 116 4.98 -8.36 3.05
C ALA A 116 5.47 -8.89 4.41
N ALA A 117 6.23 -8.10 5.15
CA ALA A 117 6.68 -8.46 6.51
C ALA A 117 5.50 -8.60 7.49
N THR A 118 4.51 -7.71 7.42
CA THR A 118 3.32 -7.76 8.28
C THR A 118 2.45 -8.98 7.98
N GLU A 119 2.22 -9.27 6.70
CA GLU A 119 1.49 -10.45 6.26
C GLU A 119 2.21 -11.74 6.70
N ARG A 120 3.54 -11.79 6.53
CA ARG A 120 4.35 -12.92 6.98
C ARG A 120 4.27 -13.10 8.50
N ALA A 121 4.39 -12.02 9.28
CA ALA A 121 4.25 -12.07 10.73
C ALA A 121 2.86 -12.56 11.17
N ALA A 122 1.79 -12.16 10.46
CA ALA A 122 0.44 -12.65 10.71
C ALA A 122 0.30 -14.16 10.42
N GLN A 123 0.92 -14.65 9.34
CA GLN A 123 0.97 -16.08 9.02
C GLN A 123 1.74 -16.88 10.08
N ILE A 124 2.87 -16.37 10.55
CA ILE A 124 3.65 -16.98 11.65
C ILE A 124 2.81 -17.05 12.92
N ALA A 125 2.12 -15.96 13.29
CA ALA A 125 1.27 -15.93 14.47
C ALA A 125 0.09 -16.91 14.37
N ALA A 126 -0.52 -17.03 13.18
CA ALA A 126 -1.60 -17.99 12.93
C ALA A 126 -1.13 -19.44 13.03
N ALA A 127 0.02 -19.77 12.42
CA ALA A 127 0.63 -21.09 12.51
C ALA A 127 1.03 -21.42 13.96
N ALA A 128 1.66 -20.48 14.67
CA ALA A 128 2.04 -20.65 16.07
C ALA A 128 0.81 -20.95 16.95
N LYS A 129 -0.28 -20.20 16.76
CA LYS A 129 -1.55 -20.43 17.47
C LYS A 129 -2.13 -21.81 17.17
N LYS A 130 -2.14 -22.25 15.90
CA LYS A 130 -2.58 -23.59 15.49
C LYS A 130 -1.77 -24.69 16.18
N HIS A 131 -0.47 -24.47 16.34
CA HIS A 131 0.44 -25.38 17.02
C HIS A 131 0.39 -25.30 18.55
N GLY A 132 -0.40 -24.39 19.12
CA GLY A 132 -0.54 -24.20 20.57
C GLY A 132 0.63 -23.46 21.20
N ILE A 133 1.42 -22.74 20.41
CA ILE A 133 2.52 -21.90 20.88
C ILE A 133 1.94 -20.56 21.37
N PRO A 134 2.24 -20.14 22.61
CA PRO A 134 1.77 -18.88 23.16
C PRO A 134 2.23 -17.65 22.34
N ASP A 135 1.37 -16.62 22.29
CA ASP A 135 1.60 -15.39 21.52
C ASP A 135 2.91 -14.66 21.88
N PHE A 136 3.30 -14.65 23.16
CA PHE A 136 4.55 -14.02 23.60
C PHE A 136 5.82 -14.72 23.08
N MET A 137 5.73 -16.01 22.73
CA MET A 137 6.80 -16.76 22.08
C MET A 137 6.73 -16.56 20.57
N ALA A 138 5.53 -16.64 19.98
CA ALA A 138 5.31 -16.43 18.56
C ALA A 138 5.85 -15.07 18.07
N LYS A 139 5.65 -14.00 18.85
CA LYS A 139 6.19 -12.64 18.55
C LYS A 139 7.71 -12.55 18.48
N ARG A 140 8.42 -13.51 19.06
CA ARG A 140 9.89 -13.56 19.06
C ARG A 140 10.44 -14.57 18.06
N LEU A 141 9.57 -15.38 17.45
CA LEU A 141 9.94 -16.38 16.47
C LEU A 141 10.30 -15.68 15.15
N HIS A 142 11.57 -15.77 14.77
CA HIS A 142 12.07 -15.25 13.50
C HIS A 142 12.20 -16.41 12.53
N ILE A 143 11.42 -16.38 11.45
CA ILE A 143 11.46 -17.38 10.37
C ILE A 143 12.01 -16.67 9.14
N ALA A 144 13.01 -17.27 8.49
CA ALA A 144 13.63 -16.74 7.28
C ALA A 144 12.58 -16.53 6.17
N ASP A 145 12.78 -15.55 5.30
CA ASP A 145 11.79 -15.13 4.29
C ASP A 145 11.49 -16.18 3.20
N ASP A 146 12.36 -17.16 3.03
CA ASP A 146 12.25 -18.27 2.08
C ASP A 146 11.78 -19.59 2.73
N ALA A 147 11.79 -19.67 4.06
CA ALA A 147 11.43 -20.88 4.79
C ALA A 147 9.90 -21.12 4.82
N ASP A 148 9.52 -22.39 4.92
CA ASP A 148 8.14 -22.82 5.11
C ASP A 148 7.71 -22.59 6.57
N ILE A 149 6.75 -21.69 6.78
CA ILE A 149 6.31 -21.24 8.10
C ILE A 149 5.76 -22.41 8.93
N GLU A 150 5.00 -23.32 8.33
CA GLU A 150 4.36 -24.42 9.06
C GLU A 150 5.41 -25.43 9.56
N THR A 151 6.41 -25.73 8.72
CA THR A 151 7.52 -26.64 9.05
C THR A 151 8.37 -26.08 10.19
N GLU A 152 8.74 -24.81 10.10
CA GLU A 152 9.55 -24.13 11.14
C GLU A 152 8.80 -24.02 12.47
N VAL A 153 7.51 -23.65 12.43
CA VAL A 153 6.67 -23.58 13.64
C VAL A 153 6.49 -24.96 14.28
N ALA A 154 6.31 -26.01 13.47
CA ALA A 154 6.22 -27.38 13.95
C ALA A 154 7.53 -27.86 14.58
N ALA A 155 8.68 -27.55 13.96
CA ALA A 155 10.00 -27.84 14.51
C ALA A 155 10.23 -27.12 15.84
N PHE A 156 9.89 -25.83 15.92
CA PHE A 156 9.97 -25.05 17.15
C PHE A 156 9.09 -25.64 18.27
N LYS A 157 7.88 -26.07 17.95
CA LYS A 157 7.03 -26.79 18.92
C LYS A 157 7.72 -28.07 19.42
N GLN A 158 8.32 -28.85 18.53
CA GLN A 158 9.00 -30.08 18.92
C GLN A 158 10.17 -29.81 19.87
N GLU A 159 10.94 -28.74 19.64
CA GLU A 159 12.00 -28.31 20.56
C GLU A 159 11.44 -27.91 21.93
N LEU A 160 10.34 -27.15 21.98
CA LEU A 160 9.69 -26.78 23.23
C LEU A 160 9.22 -28.01 24.02
N VAL A 161 8.70 -29.01 23.33
CA VAL A 161 8.27 -30.30 23.91
C VAL A 161 9.46 -31.11 24.41
N ASN A 162 10.55 -31.17 23.63
CA ASN A 162 11.78 -31.87 24.02
C ASN A 162 12.43 -31.23 25.26
N ASN A 163 12.38 -29.90 25.36
CA ASN A 163 12.88 -29.14 26.49
C ASN A 163 11.89 -29.04 27.67
N SER A 164 10.77 -29.77 27.63
CA SER A 164 9.73 -29.77 28.68
C SER A 164 9.13 -28.38 28.99
N LEU A 165 9.20 -27.44 28.05
CA LEU A 165 8.64 -26.08 28.17
C LEU A 165 7.17 -26.02 27.69
N VAL A 166 6.73 -27.04 26.96
CA VAL A 166 5.34 -27.25 26.55
C VAL A 166 4.95 -28.70 26.91
N PRO A 167 3.78 -28.94 27.53
CA PRO A 167 3.36 -30.30 27.89
C PRO A 167 3.36 -31.23 26.67
N LYS A 168 3.88 -32.44 26.84
CA LYS A 168 3.78 -33.51 25.83
C LYS A 168 2.31 -33.90 25.63
N GLY A 169 1.63 -33.21 24.73
CA GLY A 169 0.29 -33.60 24.26
C GLY A 169 -0.89 -32.68 24.56
N GLN A 170 -0.68 -31.47 25.10
CA GLN A 170 -1.78 -30.51 25.25
C GLN A 170 -1.63 -29.37 24.24
N ALA A 171 -2.56 -29.31 23.28
CA ALA A 171 -2.95 -28.02 22.72
C ALA A 171 -3.35 -27.14 23.90
N HIS A 172 -2.88 -25.89 23.91
CA HIS A 172 -3.35 -24.91 24.86
C HIS A 172 -4.86 -24.71 24.64
N GLU A 173 -5.68 -25.44 25.38
CA GLU A 173 -7.10 -25.15 25.49
C GLU A 173 -7.19 -23.83 26.25
N SER A 174 -7.41 -22.76 25.49
CA SER A 174 -7.79 -21.47 26.04
C SER A 174 -9.11 -21.66 26.80
N GLY A 175 -9.00 -21.84 28.12
CA GLY A 175 -10.04 -21.76 29.15
C GLY A 175 -11.45 -22.18 28.73
N LYS A 176 -11.81 -23.44 29.00
CA LYS A 176 -13.20 -23.86 29.22
C LYS A 176 -13.29 -25.31 29.73
N ASP A 177 -12.74 -25.59 30.91
CA ASP A 177 -13.45 -26.41 31.90
C ASP A 177 -12.73 -26.36 33.26
N ASP A 178 -13.07 -25.35 34.08
CA ASP A 178 -12.60 -25.26 35.47
C ASP A 178 -13.09 -26.44 36.35
N THR A 179 -13.91 -27.34 35.81
CA THR A 179 -14.54 -28.43 36.56
C THR A 179 -13.51 -29.46 37.02
N ALA A 180 -12.62 -29.90 36.11
CA ALA A 180 -11.56 -30.86 36.44
C ALA A 180 -10.55 -30.27 37.43
N ASP A 181 -10.17 -29.00 37.26
CA ASP A 181 -9.22 -28.31 38.14
C ASP A 181 -9.83 -28.05 39.53
N LYS A 182 -11.13 -27.72 39.61
CA LYS A 182 -11.84 -27.56 40.89
C LYS A 182 -12.03 -28.89 41.61
N GLU A 183 -12.26 -29.99 40.90
CA GLU A 183 -12.35 -31.33 41.49
C GLU A 183 -11.00 -31.82 42.00
N ALA A 184 -9.92 -31.61 41.24
CA ALA A 184 -8.56 -31.90 41.68
C ALA A 184 -8.15 -31.06 42.90
N ALA A 185 -8.50 -29.78 42.92
CA ALA A 185 -8.25 -28.91 44.07
C ALA A 185 -9.04 -29.34 45.32
N LYS A 186 -10.30 -29.75 45.16
CA LYS A 186 -11.12 -30.28 46.27
C LYS A 186 -10.60 -31.61 46.79
N ALA A 187 -10.19 -32.52 45.91
CA ALA A 187 -9.61 -33.79 46.29
C ALA A 187 -8.31 -33.61 47.07
N TRP A 188 -7.46 -32.66 46.63
CA TRP A 188 -6.24 -32.31 47.33
C TRP A 188 -6.52 -31.68 48.71
N ALA A 189 -7.45 -30.71 48.78
CA ALA A 189 -7.82 -30.07 50.05
C ALA A 189 -8.36 -31.09 51.08
N ASN A 190 -9.14 -32.07 50.63
CA ASN A 190 -9.67 -33.15 51.49
C ASN A 190 -8.63 -34.21 51.88
N SER A 191 -7.48 -34.24 51.19
CA SER A 191 -6.38 -35.17 51.50
C SER A 191 -5.41 -34.62 52.53
N LEU A 192 -5.55 -33.35 52.91
CA LEU A 192 -4.73 -32.73 53.95
C LEU A 192 -5.20 -33.22 55.32
N PRO A 193 -4.30 -33.76 56.17
CA PRO A 193 -4.66 -34.16 57.52
C PRO A 193 -5.13 -32.94 58.31
N ASP A 194 -6.27 -33.07 59.01
CA ASP A 194 -6.70 -32.06 59.98
C ASP A 194 -5.62 -31.94 61.05
N ASN A 195 -4.87 -30.85 61.02
CA ASN A 195 -3.95 -30.51 62.10
C ASN A 195 -4.77 -29.94 63.27
N ASN A 196 -5.64 -30.78 63.82
CA ASN A 196 -6.32 -30.53 65.08
C ASN A 196 -5.30 -30.83 66.18
N MET A 197 -4.42 -29.86 66.43
CA MET A 197 -3.57 -29.85 67.60
C MET A 197 -4.47 -29.79 68.84
N VAL A 198 -4.46 -30.89 69.60
CA VAL A 198 -4.87 -30.95 71.01
C VAL A 198 -3.95 -30.06 71.84
#